data_AF-A0A954TLZ2-F1
#
_entry.id   AF-A0A954TLZ2-F1
#
_cell.length_a   1.000
_cell.length_b   1.000
_cell.length_c   1.000
_cell.angle_alpha   90.00
_cell.angle_beta   90.00
_cell.angle_gamma   90.00
#
_symmetry.space_group_name_H-M   'P 1'
#
loop_
_entity.id
_entity.type
_entity.pdbx_description
1 polymer ?
#
loop_
_entity_poly.entity_id
_entity_poly.type
_entity_poly.pdbx_seq_one_letter_code
_entity_poly.pdbx_strand_id
1 'polypeptide(L)'
;MHNVLLAIDGSNPSLEAAKLLAHLPHPDSLDLTVLSVVQRPFIHSSYATGELLEKAFERDKTFADQTYGRVAEMFEGANATLSH
;
A
#
# COMPACT_ATOMS: atom_id res chain seq x y z
N MET A 1 -12.95 16.11 9.67
CA MET A 1 -12.22 14.81 9.55
C MET A 1 -12.67 14.13 8.27
N HIS A 2 -11.77 13.94 7.33
CA HIS A 2 -12.06 13.25 6.07
C HIS A 2 -11.33 11.91 6.09
N ASN A 3 -12.09 10.82 5.96
CA ASN A 3 -11.54 9.47 5.87
C ASN A 3 -11.23 9.20 4.39
N VAL A 4 -9.96 9.07 4.05
CA VAL A 4 -9.49 8.86 2.69
C VAL A 4 -8.84 7.49 2.59
N LEU A 5 -9.19 6.74 1.55
CA LEU A 5 -8.53 5.50 1.20
C LEU A 5 -7.63 5.73 -0.02
N LEU A 6 -6.33 5.49 0.13
CA LEU A 6 -5.35 5.57 -0.94
C LEU A 6 -4.94 4.15 -1.35
N ALA A 7 -5.45 3.69 -2.48
CA ALA A 7 -5.04 2.42 -3.06
C ALA A 7 -3.67 2.54 -3.73
N ILE A 8 -2.75 1.65 -3.36
CA ILE A 8 -1.40 1.58 -3.94
C ILE A 8 -1.10 0.17 -4.44
N ASP A 9 -0.42 0.09 -5.57
CA ASP A 9 0.05 -1.16 -6.18
C ASP A 9 1.59 -1.16 -6.36
N GLY A 10 2.26 -0.10 -5.90
CA GLY A 10 3.70 0.10 -6.06
C GLY A 10 4.13 0.60 -7.44
N SER A 11 3.18 0.87 -8.34
CA SER A 11 3.46 1.48 -9.64
C SER A 11 3.80 2.97 -9.50
N ASN A 12 4.55 3.53 -10.45
CA ASN A 12 4.87 4.96 -10.47
C ASN A 12 3.63 5.86 -10.42
N PRO A 13 2.53 5.60 -11.17
CA PRO A 13 1.30 6.38 -11.05
C PRO A 13 0.72 6.39 -9.63
N SER A 14 0.72 5.25 -8.93
CA SER A 14 0.24 5.18 -7.55
C SER A 14 1.09 6.02 -6.59
N LEU A 15 2.41 6.03 -6.79
CA LEU A 15 3.35 6.79 -5.97
C LEU A 15 3.26 8.30 -6.23
N GLU A 16 3.08 8.71 -7.48
CA GLU A 16 2.86 10.13 -7.81
C GLU A 16 1.52 10.63 -7.29
N ALA A 17 0.48 9.78 -7.27
CA ALA A 17 -0.80 10.11 -6.64
C ALA A 17 -0.66 10.31 -5.12
N ALA A 18 0.10 9.44 -4.45
CA ALA A 18 0.42 9.57 -3.02
C ALA A 18 1.17 10.88 -2.74
N LYS A 19 2.19 11.18 -3.55
CA LYS A 19 2.98 12.41 -3.45
C LYS A 19 2.13 13.65 -3.64
N LEU A 20 1.24 13.66 -4.65
CA LEU A 20 0.31 14.76 -4.87
C LEU A 20 -0.56 14.98 -3.63
N LEU A 21 -1.17 13.90 -3.12
CA LEU A 21 -2.05 13.97 -1.95
C LEU A 21 -1.33 14.51 -0.71
N ALA A 22 -0.07 14.13 -0.50
CA ALA A 22 0.74 14.63 0.61
C ALA A 22 1.03 16.15 0.55
N HIS A 23 1.09 16.73 -0.65
CA HIS A 23 1.40 18.15 -0.85
C HIS A 23 0.14 19.03 -1.00
N LEU A 24 -1.05 18.44 -1.10
CA LEU A 24 -2.27 19.22 -1.18
C LEU A 24 -2.58 19.87 0.18
N PRO A 25 -2.99 21.14 0.20
CA PRO A 25 -3.38 21.80 1.44
C PRO A 25 -4.70 21.19 1.94
N HIS A 26 -4.64 20.51 3.08
CA HIS A 26 -5.81 19.96 3.76
C HIS A 26 -6.27 20.93 4.85
N PRO A 27 -7.54 21.40 4.84
CA PRO A 27 -8.04 22.33 5.84
C PRO A 27 -8.18 21.71 7.24
N ASP A 28 -8.40 20.39 7.30
CA ASP A 28 -8.50 19.59 8.52
C ASP A 28 -7.42 18.50 8.53
N SER A 29 -7.17 17.89 9.70
CA SER A 29 -6.38 16.66 9.78
C SER A 29 -7.04 15.54 8.95
N LEU A 30 -6.23 14.90 8.11
CA LEU A 30 -6.62 13.82 7.20
C LEU A 30 -6.45 12.46 7.90
N ASP A 31 -7.48 11.61 7.89
CA ASP A 31 -7.37 10.21 8.31
C ASP A 31 -7.19 9.35 7.05
N LEU A 32 -5.97 8.87 6.82
CA LEU A 32 -5.56 8.22 5.58
C LEU A 32 -5.31 6.73 5.82
N THR A 33 -6.06 5.88 5.13
CA THR A 33 -5.80 4.45 5.04
C THR A 33 -5.14 4.13 3.70
N VAL A 34 -3.92 3.61 3.75
CA VAL A 34 -3.16 3.18 2.58
C VAL A 34 -3.43 1.69 2.34
N LEU A 35 -4.06 1.35 1.23
CA LEU A 35 -4.46 -0.02 0.92
C LEU A 35 -3.57 -0.62 -0.18
N SER A 36 -2.93 -1.74 0.15
CA SER A 36 -2.26 -2.62 -0.84
C SER A 36 -3.01 -3.94 -0.95
N VAL A 37 -3.27 -4.41 -2.18
CA VAL A 37 -3.94 -5.71 -2.41
C VAL A 37 -2.93 -6.73 -2.92
N VAL A 38 -2.67 -7.76 -2.13
CA VAL A 38 -1.82 -8.89 -2.51
C VAL A 38 -2.70 -10.09 -2.83
N GLN A 39 -2.74 -10.49 -4.09
CA GLN A 39 -3.54 -11.63 -4.54
C GLN A 39 -2.82 -12.94 -4.25
N ARG A 40 -3.44 -13.83 -3.47
CA ARG A 40 -2.98 -15.21 -3.29
C ARG A 40 -3.75 -16.14 -4.24
N PRO A 41 -3.08 -16.83 -5.19
CA PRO A 41 -3.74 -17.83 -6.03
C PRO A 41 -4.22 -19.00 -5.17
N PHE A 42 -5.49 -19.38 -5.30
CA PHE A 42 -6.02 -20.59 -4.66
C PHE A 42 -5.69 -21.79 -5.55
N ILE A 43 -4.81 -22.69 -5.08
CA ILE A 43 -4.43 -23.89 -5.83
C ILE A 43 -4.88 -25.13 -5.06
N HIS A 44 -5.62 -26.01 -5.72
CA HIS A 44 -5.98 -27.33 -5.18
C HIS A 44 -4.71 -28.15 -4.90
N SER A 45 -4.69 -28.84 -3.76
CA SER A 45 -3.57 -29.53 -3.10
C SER A 45 -2.79 -30.58 -3.89
N SER A 46 -3.03 -30.73 -5.20
CA SER A 46 -2.39 -31.70 -6.08
C SER A 46 -1.13 -31.19 -6.78
N TYR A 47 -0.77 -29.90 -6.66
CA TYR A 47 0.39 -29.34 -7.36
C TYR A 47 1.61 -29.19 -6.45
N ALA A 48 2.75 -29.72 -6.90
CA ALA A 48 4.07 -29.61 -6.27
C ALA A 48 4.66 -28.18 -6.25
N THR A 49 3.87 -27.16 -6.60
CA THR A 49 4.26 -25.75 -6.66
C THR A 49 3.84 -24.93 -5.44
N GLY A 50 3.33 -25.56 -4.38
CA GLY A 50 2.86 -24.86 -3.16
C GLY A 50 3.92 -23.96 -2.52
N GLU A 51 5.15 -24.45 -2.35
CA GLU A 51 6.25 -23.68 -1.76
C GLU A 51 6.68 -22.49 -2.63
N LEU A 52 6.65 -22.63 -3.95
CA LEU A 52 6.95 -21.54 -4.89
C LEU A 52 5.92 -20.41 -4.81
N LEU A 53 4.64 -20.76 -4.65
CA LEU A 53 3.55 -19.80 -4.52
C LEU A 53 3.55 -19.09 -3.18
N GLU A 54 3.88 -19.81 -2.11
CA GLU A 54 4.06 -19.22 -0.79
C GLU A 54 5.21 -18.21 -0.79
N LYS A 55 6.36 -18.57 -1.37
CA LYS A 55 7.49 -17.63 -1.56
C LYS A 55 7.13 -16.43 -2.41
N ALA A 56 6.33 -16.62 -3.48
CA ALA A 56 5.85 -15.51 -4.30
C ALA A 56 4.93 -14.57 -3.50
N PHE A 57 3.99 -15.14 -2.75
CA PHE A 57 3.09 -14.36 -1.88
C PHE A 57 3.85 -13.58 -0.80
N GLU A 58 4.80 -14.20 -0.11
CA GLU A 58 5.63 -13.51 0.89
C GLU A 58 6.45 -12.38 0.27
N ARG A 59 6.97 -12.58 -0.95
CA ARG A 59 7.67 -11.52 -1.69
C ARG A 59 6.73 -10.36 -2.00
N ASP A 60 5.53 -10.64 -2.49
CA ASP A 60 4.56 -9.61 -2.87
C ASP A 60 4.04 -8.85 -1.64
N LYS A 61 3.87 -9.54 -0.51
CA LYS A 61 3.59 -8.92 0.79
C LYS A 61 4.73 -8.01 1.26
N THR A 62 5.96 -8.49 1.20
CA THR A 62 7.15 -7.68 1.55
C THR A 62 7.24 -6.43 0.68
N PHE A 63 6.94 -6.55 -0.62
CA PHE A 63 6.91 -5.42 -1.53
C PHE A 63 5.82 -4.41 -1.18
N ALA A 64 4.62 -4.85 -0.78
CA ALA A 64 3.56 -3.98 -0.30
C ALA A 64 3.98 -3.21 0.96
N ASP A 65 4.57 -3.89 1.95
CA ASP A 65 5.06 -3.26 3.18
C ASP A 65 6.15 -2.21 2.90
N GLN A 66 7.09 -2.50 2.00
CA GLN A 66 8.12 -1.55 1.56
C GLN A 66 7.51 -0.34 0.85
N THR A 67 6.50 -0.57 0.02
CA THR A 67 5.81 0.51 -0.70
C THR A 67 5.04 1.40 0.27
N TYR A 68 4.38 0.81 1.26
CA TYR A 68 3.75 1.57 2.35
C TYR A 68 4.76 2.45 3.08
N GLY A 69 5.94 1.92 3.45
CA GLY A 69 6.99 2.71 4.09
C GLY A 69 7.38 3.95 3.27
N ARG A 70 7.58 3.77 1.96
CA ARG A 70 7.86 4.89 1.04
C ARG A 70 6.73 5.91 0.97
N VAL A 71 5.49 5.46 1.00
CA VAL A 71 4.32 6.36 1.03
C VAL A 71 4.27 7.10 2.36
N ALA A 72 4.48 6.43 3.50
CA ALA A 72 4.47 7.05 4.81
C ALA A 72 5.51 8.17 4.92
N GLU A 73 6.72 7.96 4.39
CA GLU A 73 7.76 9.00 4.29
C GLU A 73 7.28 10.25 3.51
N MET A 74 6.44 10.10 2.48
CA MET A 74 5.90 11.24 1.72
C MET A 74 4.94 12.10 2.55
N PHE A 75 4.28 11.50 3.53
CA PHE A 75 3.34 12.19 4.43
C PHE A 75 4.01 12.68 5.72
N GLU A 76 5.32 12.51 5.90
CA GLU A 76 6.04 13.11 7.02
C GLU A 76 5.93 14.64 6.98
N GLY A 77 5.40 15.21 8.06
CA GLY A 77 5.15 16.66 8.15
C GLY A 77 3.83 17.11 7.50
N ALA A 78 3.09 16.22 6.84
CA ALA A 78 1.71 16.49 6.46
C ALA A 78 0.79 16.43 7.70
N ASN A 79 -0.30 17.21 7.70
CA ASN A 79 -1.32 17.14 8.74
C ASN A 79 -2.25 15.92 8.51
N ALA A 80 -1.67 14.71 8.55
CA ALA A 80 -2.35 13.45 8.26
C ALA A 80 -1.95 12.37 9.28
N THR A 81 -2.90 11.49 9.59
CA THR A 81 -2.67 10.25 10.35
C THR A 81 -2.80 9.08 9.38
N LEU A 82 -1.85 8.15 9.42
CA LEU A 82 -1.77 7.04 8.47
C LEU A 82 -2.06 5.69 9.13
N SER A 83 -2.76 4.83 8.40
CA SER A 83 -2.99 3.42 8.69
C SER A 83 -2.77 2.57 7.43
N HIS A 84 -2.46 1.28 7.58
CA HIS A 84 -2.23 0.30 6.49
C HIS A 84 -2.96 -1.01 6.77
#